data_AF-A0A3E0U7S4-F1
#
_entry.id   AF-A0A3E0U7S4-F1
#
_cell.length_a   1.000
_cell.length_b   1.000
_cell.length_c   1.000
_cell.angle_alpha   90.00
_cell.angle_beta   90.00
_cell.angle_gamma   90.00
#
_symmetry.space_group_name_H-M   'P 1'
#
loop_
_entity.id
_entity.type
_entity.pdbx_description
1 polymer ?
#
loop_
_entity_poly.entity_id
_entity_poly.type
_entity_poly.pdbx_seq_one_letter_code
_entity_poly.pdbx_strand_id
1 'polypeptide(L)'
;MKHLTIVVLTVTLFGCASGQLDLYNAEGKKVGECTAGYDWHPYGVKDSVDWLLNWCAQQAIAQGMEVARVSEPAILQKDYSYPKPTAADYWTKKSSKAAFHANIITETEYGYILADIENQFYLRNVDAQKQLEQGEISEQDYRQLLEESALIFYGD
;
A
#
# COMPACT_ATOMS: atom_id res chain seq x y z
N MET A 1 -23.53 -4.80 50.77
CA MET A 1 -23.37 -5.18 49.35
C MET A 1 -23.01 -3.92 48.57
N LYS A 2 -21.74 -3.75 48.20
CA LYS A 2 -21.27 -2.57 47.47
C LYS A 2 -20.71 -3.09 46.15
N HIS A 3 -21.44 -2.83 45.07
CA HIS A 3 -21.15 -3.34 43.73
C HIS A 3 -19.79 -2.80 43.26
N LEU A 4 -18.84 -3.71 43.06
CA LEU A 4 -17.57 -3.42 42.41
C LEU A 4 -17.82 -3.47 40.90
N THR A 5 -18.10 -2.32 40.29
CA THR A 5 -18.25 -2.21 38.84
C THR A 5 -16.87 -2.38 38.22
N ILE A 6 -16.57 -3.58 37.72
CA ILE A 6 -15.38 -3.85 36.91
C ILE A 6 -15.63 -3.23 35.54
N VAL A 7 -15.01 -2.09 35.28
CA VAL A 7 -14.92 -1.51 33.93
C VAL A 7 -13.86 -2.32 33.17
N VAL A 8 -14.32 -3.25 32.32
CA VAL A 8 -13.45 -3.96 31.39
C VAL A 8 -13.08 -2.98 30.28
N LEU A 9 -11.87 -2.45 30.35
CA LEU A 9 -11.27 -1.68 29.26
C LEU A 9 -10.86 -2.69 28.17
N THR A 10 -11.77 -3.00 27.23
CA THR A 10 -11.39 -3.72 26.02
C THR A 10 -10.53 -2.80 25.18
N VAL A 11 -9.21 -3.01 25.23
CA VAL A 11 -8.27 -2.44 24.27
C VAL A 11 -8.68 -2.96 22.90
N THR A 12 -9.34 -2.13 22.11
CA THR A 12 -9.57 -2.41 20.69
C THR A 12 -8.22 -2.55 20.04
N LEU A 13 -7.88 -3.75 19.58
CA LEU A 13 -6.74 -4.04 18.73
C LEU A 13 -6.94 -3.24 17.44
N PHE A 14 -6.41 -2.02 17.38
CA PHE A 14 -6.33 -1.27 16.14
C PHE A 14 -5.43 -2.08 15.20
N GLY A 15 -5.96 -2.45 14.03
CA GLY A 15 -5.32 -3.34 13.08
C GLY A 15 -4.14 -2.69 12.37
N CYS A 16 -2.99 -2.64 13.04
CA CYS A 16 -1.71 -2.53 12.37
C CYS A 16 -1.39 -3.91 11.79
N ALA A 17 -1.09 -4.00 10.50
CA ALA A 17 -0.48 -5.18 9.93
C ALA A 17 0.81 -4.80 9.21
N SER A 18 1.80 -5.65 9.35
CA SER A 18 3.08 -5.54 8.67
C SER A 18 3.54 -6.90 8.19
N GLY A 19 4.45 -6.89 7.23
CA GLY A 19 5.02 -8.09 6.66
C GLY A 19 6.39 -7.80 6.06
N GLN A 20 7.13 -8.87 5.83
CA GLN A 20 8.45 -8.85 5.24
C GLN A 20 8.57 -10.01 4.24
N LEU A 21 9.28 -9.77 3.16
CA LEU A 21 9.58 -10.74 2.13
C LEU A 21 11.07 -10.68 1.77
N ASP A 22 11.82 -11.64 2.29
CA ASP A 22 13.23 -11.83 1.93
C ASP A 22 13.37 -12.35 0.49
N LEU A 23 14.31 -11.78 -0.26
CA LEU A 23 14.64 -12.12 -1.63
C LEU A 23 15.98 -12.86 -1.68
N TYR A 24 16.03 -14.00 -2.38
CA TYR A 24 17.23 -14.83 -2.49
C TYR A 24 17.59 -15.10 -3.95
N ASN A 25 18.89 -15.16 -4.23
CA ASN A 25 19.41 -15.56 -5.53
C ASN A 25 19.45 -17.10 -5.70
N ALA A 26 19.95 -17.56 -6.85
CA ALA A 26 20.00 -18.98 -7.20
C ALA A 26 20.91 -19.80 -6.27
N GLU A 27 21.96 -19.19 -5.69
CA GLU A 27 22.84 -19.81 -4.70
C GLU A 27 22.23 -19.83 -3.29
N GLY A 28 21.04 -19.24 -3.11
CA GLY A 28 20.33 -19.19 -1.84
C GLY A 28 20.80 -18.08 -0.90
N LYS A 29 21.65 -17.15 -1.35
CA LYS A 29 22.06 -15.96 -0.61
C LYS A 29 20.95 -14.92 -0.62
N LYS A 30 20.70 -14.28 0.53
CA LYS A 30 19.79 -13.13 0.63
C LYS A 30 20.39 -11.95 -0.14
N VAL A 31 19.67 -11.44 -1.12
CA VAL A 31 20.08 -10.33 -1.99
C VAL A 31 19.26 -9.06 -1.78
N GLY A 32 18.12 -9.18 -1.11
CA GLY A 32 17.24 -8.05 -0.81
C GLY A 32 16.16 -8.41 0.19
N GLU A 33 15.35 -7.42 0.51
CA GLU A 33 14.23 -7.52 1.43
C GLU A 33 13.18 -6.50 1.03
N CYS A 34 11.92 -6.92 1.04
CA CYS A 34 10.77 -6.05 0.92
C CYS A 34 10.06 -6.01 2.27
N THR A 35 9.68 -4.82 2.73
CA THR A 35 8.86 -4.64 3.92
C THR A 35 7.64 -3.82 3.58
N ALA A 36 6.54 -4.11 4.25
CA ALA A 36 5.28 -3.39 4.10
C ALA A 36 4.60 -3.29 5.46
N GLY A 37 3.96 -2.15 5.71
CA GLY A 37 3.20 -1.92 6.92
C GLY A 37 2.15 -0.87 6.66
N TYR A 38 0.95 -1.12 7.16
CA TYR A 38 -0.15 -0.16 7.11
C TYR A 38 -0.67 0.07 8.52
N ASP A 39 -0.69 1.34 8.89
CA ASP A 39 -1.43 1.82 10.03
C ASP A 39 -2.82 2.25 9.56
N TRP A 40 -3.87 1.89 10.31
CA TRP A 40 -5.23 2.38 10.07
C TRP A 40 -5.91 1.93 8.76
N HIS A 41 -5.65 0.70 8.31
CA HIS A 41 -6.50 0.01 7.33
C HIS A 41 -7.49 -0.91 8.07
N PRO A 42 -8.73 -0.47 8.35
CA PRO A 42 -9.68 -1.30 9.10
C PRO A 42 -10.18 -2.53 8.32
N TYR A 43 -10.03 -2.53 6.99
CA TYR A 43 -10.47 -3.59 6.08
C TYR A 43 -9.34 -3.90 5.09
N GLY A 44 -9.17 -5.16 4.72
CA GLY A 44 -8.21 -5.57 3.70
C GLY A 44 -6.73 -5.32 4.03
N VAL A 45 -6.37 -5.04 5.29
CA VAL A 45 -4.99 -4.66 5.67
C VAL A 45 -3.95 -5.72 5.33
N LYS A 46 -4.29 -7.01 5.52
CA LYS A 46 -3.40 -8.10 5.12
C LYS A 46 -3.23 -8.15 3.60
N ASP A 47 -4.30 -7.94 2.87
CA ASP A 47 -4.29 -7.91 1.40
C ASP A 47 -3.46 -6.73 0.89
N SER A 48 -3.54 -5.56 1.56
CA SER A 48 -2.69 -4.41 1.27
C SER A 48 -1.21 -4.70 1.51
N VAL A 49 -0.86 -5.32 2.65
CA VAL A 49 0.52 -5.72 2.96
C VAL A 49 1.05 -6.70 1.90
N ASP A 50 0.31 -7.76 1.62
CA ASP A 50 0.73 -8.77 0.65
C ASP A 50 0.86 -8.16 -0.76
N TRP A 51 -0.02 -7.21 -1.14
CA TRP A 51 0.07 -6.50 -2.42
C TRP A 51 1.37 -5.69 -2.52
N LEU A 52 1.72 -4.92 -1.49
CA LEU A 52 2.92 -4.08 -1.51
C LEU A 52 4.20 -4.92 -1.50
N LEU A 53 4.22 -6.04 -0.77
CA LEU A 53 5.33 -6.99 -0.79
C LEU A 53 5.52 -7.61 -2.19
N ASN A 54 4.44 -8.01 -2.85
CA ASN A 54 4.50 -8.49 -4.22
C ASN A 54 5.02 -7.39 -5.17
N TRP A 55 4.45 -6.18 -5.11
CA TRP A 55 4.89 -5.07 -5.94
C TRP A 55 6.38 -4.77 -5.78
N CYS A 56 6.87 -4.70 -4.54
CA CYS A 56 8.29 -4.48 -4.24
C CYS A 56 9.18 -5.57 -4.83
N ALA A 57 8.81 -6.85 -4.70
CA ALA A 57 9.58 -7.95 -5.27
C ALA A 57 9.63 -7.87 -6.81
N GLN A 58 8.51 -7.55 -7.45
CA GLN A 58 8.44 -7.35 -8.91
C GLN A 58 9.31 -6.17 -9.35
N GLN A 59 9.31 -5.06 -8.61
CA GLN A 59 10.18 -3.92 -8.90
C GLN A 59 11.66 -4.26 -8.76
N ALA A 60 12.05 -5.00 -7.72
CA ALA A 60 13.44 -5.44 -7.55
C ALA A 60 13.92 -6.26 -8.75
N ILE A 61 13.09 -7.19 -9.24
CA ILE A 61 13.37 -7.98 -10.45
C ILE A 61 13.46 -7.08 -11.68
N ALA A 62 12.51 -6.16 -11.86
CA ALA A 62 12.49 -5.23 -12.99
C ALA A 62 13.72 -4.30 -13.02
N GLN A 63 14.31 -4.00 -11.87
CA GLN A 63 15.53 -3.22 -11.72
C GLN A 63 16.82 -4.06 -11.88
N GLY A 64 16.70 -5.33 -12.26
CA GLY A 64 17.83 -6.21 -12.58
C GLY A 64 18.39 -6.99 -11.39
N MET A 65 17.69 -7.04 -10.25
CA MET A 65 18.12 -7.88 -9.13
C MET A 65 17.94 -9.37 -9.47
N GLU A 66 18.98 -10.17 -9.25
CA GLU A 66 18.96 -11.63 -9.45
C GLU A 66 18.16 -12.34 -8.35
N VAL A 67 16.84 -12.25 -8.40
CA VAL A 67 15.92 -12.93 -7.48
C VAL A 67 15.47 -14.25 -8.09
N ALA A 68 15.83 -15.37 -7.44
CA ALA A 68 15.42 -16.71 -7.86
C ALA A 68 14.28 -17.29 -6.99
N ARG A 69 14.20 -16.89 -5.72
CA ARG A 69 13.12 -17.30 -4.80
C ARG A 69 12.90 -16.24 -3.72
N VAL A 70 11.75 -16.33 -3.07
CA VAL A 70 11.40 -15.52 -1.90
C VAL A 70 11.14 -16.39 -0.68
N SER A 71 11.07 -15.77 0.50
CA SER A 71 10.73 -16.45 1.77
C SER A 71 9.28 -16.95 1.84
N GLU A 72 8.32 -16.25 1.23
CA GLU A 72 6.91 -16.65 1.17
C GLU A 72 6.41 -16.63 -0.29
N PRO A 73 6.53 -17.76 -1.03
CA PRO A 73 6.16 -17.83 -2.44
C PRO A 73 4.68 -17.60 -2.72
N ALA A 74 3.80 -17.87 -1.74
CA ALA A 74 2.36 -17.68 -1.92
C ALA A 74 2.00 -16.21 -2.22
N ILE A 75 2.79 -15.25 -1.72
CA ILE A 75 2.61 -13.82 -2.01
C ILE A 75 2.72 -13.54 -3.51
N LEU A 76 3.68 -14.12 -4.23
CA LEU A 76 3.82 -13.87 -5.69
C LEU A 76 2.81 -14.65 -6.54
N GLN A 77 2.12 -15.65 -5.98
CA GLN A 77 1.20 -16.52 -6.72
C GLN A 77 -0.26 -16.03 -6.67
N LYS A 78 -0.56 -15.05 -5.80
CA LYS A 78 -1.91 -14.48 -5.70
C LYS A 78 -2.26 -13.68 -6.94
N ASP A 79 -3.55 -13.69 -7.27
CA ASP A 79 -4.12 -12.73 -8.20
C ASP A 79 -4.40 -11.41 -7.47
N TYR A 80 -3.72 -10.35 -7.91
CA TYR A 80 -3.85 -9.00 -7.38
C TYR A 80 -4.68 -8.08 -8.29
N SER A 81 -5.43 -8.65 -9.23
CA SER A 81 -6.32 -7.87 -10.08
C SER A 81 -7.51 -7.31 -9.31
N TYR A 82 -7.98 -6.14 -9.73
CA TYR A 82 -9.17 -5.48 -9.23
C TYR A 82 -9.83 -4.69 -10.37
N PRO A 83 -11.14 -4.42 -10.29
CA PRO A 83 -11.85 -3.70 -11.33
C PRO A 83 -11.40 -2.23 -11.43
N LYS A 84 -11.58 -1.64 -12.60
CA LYS A 84 -11.46 -0.20 -12.79
C LYS A 84 -12.63 0.54 -12.11
N PRO A 85 -12.46 1.81 -11.72
CA PRO A 85 -13.58 2.62 -11.23
C PRO A 85 -14.64 2.77 -12.32
N THR A 86 -15.92 2.76 -11.92
CA THR A 86 -17.05 2.82 -12.87
C THR A 86 -17.34 4.22 -13.40
N ALA A 87 -17.00 5.25 -12.62
CA ALA A 87 -17.39 6.65 -12.88
C ALA A 87 -16.20 7.62 -12.92
N ALA A 88 -14.97 7.11 -12.89
CA ALA A 88 -13.75 7.91 -12.87
C ALA A 88 -12.61 7.17 -13.59
N ASP A 89 -11.58 7.92 -14.00
CA ASP A 89 -10.42 7.35 -14.68
C ASP A 89 -9.49 6.55 -13.74
N TYR A 90 -9.53 6.86 -12.43
CA TYR A 90 -8.70 6.23 -11.41
C TYR A 90 -9.40 6.13 -10.06
N TRP A 91 -8.91 5.22 -9.21
CA TRP A 91 -9.38 5.08 -7.83
C TRP A 91 -8.79 6.17 -6.95
N THR A 92 -9.60 6.68 -6.03
CA THR A 92 -9.18 7.55 -4.92
C THR A 92 -9.57 6.88 -3.61
N LYS A 93 -9.05 7.35 -2.47
CA LYS A 93 -9.50 6.85 -1.16
C LYS A 93 -11.01 7.02 -0.98
N LYS A 94 -11.56 8.15 -1.43
CA LYS A 94 -13.01 8.42 -1.37
C LYS A 94 -13.82 7.45 -2.23
N SER A 95 -13.46 7.28 -3.51
CA SER A 95 -14.26 6.47 -4.45
C SER A 95 -14.15 4.97 -4.16
N SER A 96 -12.96 4.49 -3.82
CA SER A 96 -12.75 3.08 -3.44
C SER A 96 -13.51 2.70 -2.17
N LYS A 97 -13.47 3.57 -1.14
CA LYS A 97 -14.23 3.35 0.10
C LYS A 97 -15.74 3.34 -0.15
N ALA A 98 -16.24 4.24 -0.99
CA ALA A 98 -17.65 4.26 -1.36
C ALA A 98 -18.06 2.98 -2.10
N ALA A 99 -17.25 2.53 -3.06
CA ALA A 99 -17.49 1.30 -3.81
C ALA A 99 -17.49 0.06 -2.90
N PHE A 100 -16.56 -0.03 -1.94
CA PHE A 100 -16.52 -1.09 -0.95
C PHE A 100 -17.79 -1.12 -0.09
N HIS A 101 -18.19 0.01 0.47
CA HIS A 101 -19.41 0.08 1.29
C HIS A 101 -20.70 -0.15 0.49
N ALA A 102 -20.68 0.07 -0.83
CA ALA A 102 -21.76 -0.26 -1.73
C ALA A 102 -21.75 -1.73 -2.20
N ASN A 103 -20.80 -2.55 -1.76
CA ASN A 103 -20.57 -3.93 -2.21
C ASN A 103 -20.33 -4.05 -3.73
N ILE A 104 -19.75 -3.01 -4.34
CA ILE A 104 -19.34 -3.02 -5.77
C ILE A 104 -18.00 -3.75 -5.92
N ILE A 105 -17.14 -3.63 -4.92
CA ILE A 105 -15.87 -4.34 -4.80
C ILE A 105 -15.84 -5.11 -3.48
N THR A 106 -15.07 -6.19 -3.45
CA THR A 106 -14.82 -7.01 -2.26
C THR A 106 -13.82 -6.35 -1.31
N GLU A 107 -13.71 -6.88 -0.08
CA GLU A 107 -12.71 -6.41 0.89
C GLU A 107 -11.27 -6.61 0.39
N THR A 108 -11.00 -7.74 -0.26
CA THR A 108 -9.68 -8.05 -0.83
C THR A 108 -9.32 -7.07 -1.96
N GLU A 109 -10.24 -6.84 -2.90
CA GLU A 109 -10.03 -5.84 -3.95
C GLU A 109 -9.85 -4.44 -3.36
N TYR A 110 -10.62 -4.09 -2.32
CA TYR A 110 -10.44 -2.82 -1.61
C TYR A 110 -9.05 -2.69 -0.99
N GLY A 111 -8.53 -3.75 -0.35
CA GLY A 111 -7.18 -3.81 0.18
C GLY A 111 -6.10 -3.61 -0.89
N TYR A 112 -6.25 -4.23 -2.06
CA TYR A 112 -5.35 -4.06 -3.20
C TYR A 112 -5.40 -2.64 -3.77
N ILE A 113 -6.60 -2.10 -3.96
CA ILE A 113 -6.79 -0.73 -4.46
C ILE A 113 -6.16 0.27 -3.49
N LEU A 114 -6.39 0.14 -2.19
CA LEU A 114 -5.79 1.03 -1.19
C LEU A 114 -4.26 0.98 -1.24
N ALA A 115 -3.69 -0.23 -1.32
CA ALA A 115 -2.23 -0.38 -1.38
C ALA A 115 -1.65 0.25 -2.64
N ASP A 116 -2.29 0.07 -3.80
CA ASP A 116 -1.86 0.69 -5.05
C ASP A 116 -1.92 2.22 -4.96
N ILE A 117 -3.07 2.80 -4.60
CA ILE A 117 -3.20 4.27 -4.58
C ILE A 117 -2.27 4.93 -3.54
N GLU A 118 -2.04 4.28 -2.39
CA GLU A 118 -1.10 4.75 -1.37
C GLU A 118 0.35 4.66 -1.84
N ASN A 119 0.71 3.56 -2.50
CA ASN A 119 2.04 3.41 -3.09
C ASN A 119 2.29 4.43 -4.21
N GLN A 120 1.32 4.65 -5.10
CA GLN A 120 1.43 5.67 -6.15
C GLN A 120 1.53 7.09 -5.57
N PHE A 121 0.79 7.40 -4.51
CA PHE A 121 0.91 8.67 -3.80
C PHE A 121 2.31 8.88 -3.21
N TYR A 122 2.84 7.85 -2.53
CA TYR A 122 4.20 7.86 -2.01
C TYR A 122 5.23 8.10 -3.11
N LEU A 123 5.16 7.34 -4.21
CA LEU A 123 6.13 7.42 -5.31
C LEU A 123 6.12 8.79 -5.99
N ARG A 124 4.94 9.39 -6.25
CA ARG A 124 4.84 10.74 -6.81
C ARG A 124 5.52 11.79 -5.93
N ASN A 125 5.33 11.69 -4.61
CA ASN A 125 5.89 12.65 -3.67
C ASN A 125 7.41 12.48 -3.52
N VAL A 126 7.90 11.25 -3.52
CA VAL A 126 9.36 10.95 -3.52
C VAL A 126 10.01 11.45 -4.80
N ASP A 127 9.37 11.26 -5.95
CA ASP A 127 9.87 11.75 -7.23
C ASP A 127 9.93 13.28 -7.27
N ALA A 128 8.87 13.96 -6.84
CA ALA A 128 8.86 15.43 -6.74
C ALA A 128 9.95 15.95 -5.78
N GLN A 129 10.16 15.28 -4.64
CA GLN A 129 11.23 15.62 -3.70
C GLN A 129 12.61 15.50 -4.35
N LYS A 130 12.84 14.40 -5.07
CA LYS A 130 14.10 14.16 -5.78
C LYS A 130 14.37 15.23 -6.84
N GLN A 131 13.37 15.58 -7.64
CA GLN A 131 13.49 16.64 -8.64
C GLN A 131 13.85 18.00 -8.00
N LEU A 132 13.26 18.32 -6.83
CA LEU A 132 13.61 19.52 -6.08
C LEU A 132 15.07 19.50 -5.60
N GLU A 133 15.50 18.39 -5.00
CA GLU A 133 16.89 18.21 -4.51
C GLU A 133 17.94 18.29 -5.62
N GLN A 134 17.56 17.86 -6.82
CA GLN A 134 18.40 17.92 -8.01
C GLN A 134 18.38 19.29 -8.69
N GLY A 135 17.52 20.22 -8.23
CA GLY A 135 17.35 21.55 -8.81
C GLY A 135 16.62 21.53 -10.15
N GLU A 136 15.89 20.46 -10.47
CA GLU A 136 15.14 20.29 -11.72
C GLU A 136 13.83 21.08 -11.70
N ILE A 137 13.27 21.32 -10.50
CA ILE A 137 12.04 22.09 -10.29
C ILE A 137 12.22 23.14 -9.19
N SER A 138 11.37 24.16 -9.17
CA SER A 138 11.35 25.16 -8.10
C SER A 138 10.60 24.65 -6.86
N GLU A 139 10.78 25.32 -5.72
CA GLU A 139 9.95 25.05 -4.54
C GLU A 139 8.45 25.26 -4.79
N GLN A 140 8.10 26.19 -5.69
CA GLN A 140 6.71 26.44 -6.04
C GLN A 140 6.12 25.26 -6.81
N ASP A 141 6.84 24.75 -7.80
CA ASP A 141 6.43 23.59 -8.59
C ASP A 141 6.31 22.35 -7.70
N TYR A 142 7.26 22.15 -6.78
CA TYR A 142 7.22 21.07 -5.80
C TYR A 142 5.93 21.11 -4.96
N ARG A 143 5.58 22.28 -4.41
CA ARG A 143 4.34 22.44 -3.63
C ARG A 143 3.10 22.13 -4.46
N GLN A 144 3.05 22.58 -5.71
CA GLN A 144 1.95 22.29 -6.61
C GLN A 144 1.83 20.78 -6.89
N LEU A 145 2.94 20.09 -7.15
CA LEU A 145 2.93 18.64 -7.36
C LEU A 145 2.42 17.86 -6.13
N LEU A 146 2.76 18.31 -4.91
CA LEU A 146 2.23 17.70 -3.69
C LEU A 146 0.71 17.91 -3.56
N GLU A 147 0.21 19.09 -3.89
CA GLU A 147 -1.22 19.39 -3.88
C GLU A 147 -1.97 18.53 -4.90
N GLU A 148 -1.47 18.45 -6.14
CA GLU A 148 -2.02 17.60 -7.19
C GLU A 148 -2.02 16.11 -6.79
N SER A 149 -0.91 15.63 -6.24
CA SER A 149 -0.79 14.25 -5.76
C SER A 149 -1.79 13.95 -4.64
N ALA A 150 -2.03 14.90 -3.74
CA ALA A 150 -3.01 14.78 -2.66
C ALA A 150 -4.45 14.75 -3.19
N LEU A 151 -4.79 15.57 -4.19
CA LEU A 151 -6.12 15.55 -4.83
C LEU A 151 -6.39 14.20 -5.50
N ILE A 152 -5.43 13.68 -6.26
CA ILE A 152 -5.53 12.35 -6.90
C ILE A 152 -5.72 11.26 -5.83
N PHE A 153 -4.99 11.34 -4.73
CA PHE A 153 -5.00 10.32 -3.69
C PHE A 153 -6.28 10.31 -2.85
N TYR A 154 -6.67 11.46 -2.28
CA TYR A 154 -7.85 11.55 -1.42
C TYR A 154 -9.15 11.54 -2.23
N GLY A 155 -9.13 12.16 -3.41
CA GLY A 155 -10.31 12.54 -4.18
C GLY A 155 -10.95 13.81 -3.62
N ASP A 156 -11.35 14.72 -4.52
CA ASP A 156 -12.02 16.01 -4.23
C ASP A 156 -13.13 15.92 -3.16
#